data_AF-A0A853F1F6-F1
#
_entry.id   AF-A0A853F1F6-F1
#
_cell.length_a   1.000
_cell.length_b   1.000
_cell.length_c   1.000
_cell.angle_alpha   90.00
_cell.angle_beta   90.00
_cell.angle_gamma   90.00
#
_symmetry.space_group_name_H-M   'P 1'
#
loop_
_entity.id
_entity.type
_entity.pdbx_description
1 polymer ?
#
loop_
_entity_poly.entity_id
_entity_poly.type
_entity_poly.pdbx_seq_one_letter_code
_entity_poly.pdbx_strand_id
1 'polypeptide(L)' 'MEKTGLGNNPFEGVKGYISVPTLADIDGDGDLDLVVGEQNGTLKYYQNTGTTSSPA' A
#
# COMPACT_ATOMS: atom_id res chain seq x y z
N MET A 1 -15.12 -0.20 6.96
CA MET A 1 -15.86 0.79 6.15
C MET A 1 -14.88 1.34 5.13
N GLU A 2 -15.16 1.21 3.85
CA GLU A 2 -14.31 1.70 2.75
C GLU A 2 -14.28 3.25 2.81
N LYS A 3 -13.08 3.85 2.79
CA LYS A 3 -12.92 5.31 2.87
C LYS A 3 -12.59 5.83 1.47
N THR A 4 -13.63 6.24 0.72
CA THR A 4 -13.54 6.70 -0.67
C THR A 4 -13.56 8.23 -0.83
N GLY A 5 -13.43 9.00 0.26
CA GLY A 5 -13.52 10.46 0.23
C GLY A 5 -12.22 11.16 -0.16
N LEU A 6 -12.32 12.21 -0.99
CA LEU A 6 -11.23 13.13 -1.32
C LEU A 6 -10.85 13.97 -0.10
N GLY A 7 -9.55 14.16 0.12
CA GLY A 7 -9.01 15.20 0.99
C GLY A 7 -8.38 14.77 2.31
N ASN A 8 -8.12 13.47 2.55
CA ASN A 8 -7.31 12.94 3.68
C ASN A 8 -7.05 11.42 3.52
N ASN A 9 -7.07 10.91 2.29
CA ASN A 9 -6.87 9.49 2.06
C ASN A 9 -5.38 9.23 1.77
N PRO A 10 -4.67 8.38 2.54
CA PRO A 10 -3.29 8.00 2.23
C PRO A 10 -3.16 7.31 0.85
N PHE A 11 -4.27 6.87 0.26
CA PHE A 11 -4.36 6.30 -1.09
C PHE A 11 -4.83 7.31 -2.15
N GLU A 12 -4.94 8.60 -1.81
CA GLU A 12 -5.28 9.67 -2.74
C GLU A 12 -4.16 9.84 -3.78
N GLY A 13 -4.31 9.18 -4.93
CA GLY A 13 -3.30 9.13 -5.99
C GLY A 13 -2.95 7.72 -6.46
N VAL A 14 -3.36 6.68 -5.72
CA VAL A 14 -3.35 5.30 -6.20
C VAL A 14 -4.54 5.12 -7.15
N LYS A 15 -4.38 5.61 -8.38
CA LYS A 15 -5.34 5.37 -9.47
C LYS A 15 -4.82 4.25 -10.35
N GLY A 16 -5.18 3.03 -9.98
CA GLY A 16 -4.89 1.85 -10.79
C GLY A 16 -5.89 1.68 -11.92
N TYR A 17 -5.51 1.99 -13.16
CA TYR A 17 -6.24 1.45 -14.32
C TYR A 17 -6.03 -0.07 -14.42
N ILE A 18 -4.84 -0.54 -14.01
CA ILE A 18 -4.50 -1.93 -13.66
C ILE A 18 -3.43 -1.82 -12.57
N SER A 19 -3.82 -1.94 -11.29
CA SER A 19 -2.88 -2.08 -10.18
C SER A 19 -2.93 -3.53 -9.70
N VAL A 20 -1.76 -4.11 -9.46
CA VAL A 20 -1.63 -5.44 -8.84
C VAL A 20 -1.08 -5.22 -7.42
N PRO A 21 -1.94 -4.85 -6.44
CA PRO A 21 -1.50 -4.70 -5.07
C PRO A 21 -1.16 -6.08 -4.48
N THR A 22 -0.02 -6.18 -3.81
CA THR A 22 0.42 -7.38 -3.10
C THR A 22 0.89 -6.99 -1.70
N LEU A 23 0.49 -7.77 -0.70
CA LEU A 23 0.98 -7.65 0.67
C LEU A 23 2.01 -8.74 0.95
N ALA A 24 3.18 -8.35 1.47
CA ALA A 24 4.25 -9.27 1.87
C ALA A 24 5.14 -8.60 2.93
N ASP A 25 5.74 -9.40 3.81
CA ASP A 25 6.79 -8.96 4.74
C ASP A 25 8.12 -8.86 3.98
N ILE A 26 8.50 -7.66 3.54
CA ILE A 26 9.63 -7.45 2.62
C ILE A 26 10.92 -7.19 3.39
N ASP A 27 10.84 -6.54 4.55
CA ASP A 27 11.99 -6.22 5.38
C ASP A 27 12.25 -7.21 6.53
N GLY A 28 11.31 -8.13 6.79
CA GLY A 28 11.47 -9.23 7.74
C GLY A 28 11.12 -8.84 9.19
N ASP A 29 10.40 -7.75 9.40
CA ASP A 29 10.02 -7.28 10.73
C ASP A 29 8.72 -7.90 11.27
N GLY A 30 8.03 -8.67 10.43
CA GLY A 30 6.83 -9.42 10.78
C GLY A 30 5.53 -8.65 10.59
N ASP A 31 5.57 -7.46 10.00
CA ASP A 31 4.41 -6.75 9.49
C ASP A 31 4.30 -6.88 7.94
N LEU A 32 3.16 -6.45 7.37
CA LEU A 32 2.93 -6.58 5.93
C LEU A 32 3.10 -5.24 5.24
N ASP A 33 4.03 -5.20 4.29
CA ASP A 33 4.24 -4.07 3.39
C ASP A 33 3.34 -4.14 2.16
N LEU A 34 3.12 -2.99 1.52
CA LEU A 34 2.38 -2.90 0.26
C LEU A 34 3.32 -2.67 -0.93
N VAL A 35 3.22 -3.56 -1.92
CA VAL A 35 3.80 -3.36 -3.25
C VAL A 35 2.69 -3.18 -4.28
N VAL A 36 2.82 -2.17 -5.14
CA VAL A 36 1.90 -1.90 -6.24
C VAL A 36 2.67 -1.89 -7.55
N GLY A 37 2.33 -2.81 -8.44
CA GLY A 37 2.77 -2.76 -9.84
C GLY A 37 2.02 -1.68 -10.63
N GLU A 38 2.77 -0.89 -11.40
CA GLU A 38 2.24 0.08 -12.36
C GLU A 38 2.30 -0.47 -13.80
N GLN A 39 1.45 0.08 -14.68
CA GLN A 39 1.35 -0.37 -16.09
C GLN A 39 2.65 -0.17 -16.89
N ASN A 40 3.48 0.79 -16.51
CA ASN A 40 4.79 1.04 -17.12
C ASN A 40 5.87 0.03 -16.66
N GLY A 41 5.50 -0.97 -15.84
CA GLY A 41 6.40 -1.99 -15.33
C GLY A 41 7.21 -1.57 -14.10
N THR A 42 6.93 -0.41 -13.51
CA THR A 42 7.55 0.00 -12.24
C THR A 42 6.81 -0.61 -11.05
N LEU A 43 7.51 -0.65 -9.92
CA LEU A 43 6.95 -1.02 -8.63
C LEU A 43 6.97 0.19 -7.70
N LYS A 44 5.86 0.42 -7.00
CA LYS A 44 5.78 1.30 -5.84
C LYS A 44 5.82 0.45 -4.58
N TYR A 45 6.66 0.85 -3.63
CA TYR A 45 6.80 0.21 -2.33
C TYR A 45 6.34 1.17 -1.24
N TYR A 46 5.54 0.66 -0.31
CA TYR A 46 5.07 1.37 0.86
C TYR A 46 5.36 0.49 2.08
N GLN A 47 6.35 0.90 2.86
CA GLN A 47 6.67 0.24 4.12
C GLN A 47 5.55 0.51 5.12
N ASN A 48 5.05 -0.54 5.75
CA ASN A 48 4.27 -0.36 6.96
C ASN A 48 5.24 -0.18 8.13
N THR A 49 5.07 0.89 8.90
CA THR A 49 5.95 1.20 10.05
C THR A 49 5.20 1.09 11.38
N GLY A 50 3.93 0.69 11.31
CA GLY A 50 3.10 0.38 12.47
C GLY A 50 3.03 -1.13 12.66
N THR A 51 2.80 -1.59 13.88
CA THR A 51 2.73 -3.03 14.13
C THR A 51 1.40 -3.63 13.67
N THR A 52 1.33 -4.96 13.53
CA THR A 52 0.07 -5.69 13.32
C THR A 52 -1.04 -5.34 14.32
N SER A 53 -0.67 -4.88 15.52
CA SER A 53 -1.59 -4.46 16.59
C SER A 53 -1.86 -2.96 16.66
N SER A 54 -1.09 -2.14 15.93
CA SER A 54 -1.21 -0.69 15.90
C SER A 54 -0.65 -0.14 14.57
N PRO A 55 -1.45 -0.15 13.49
CA PRO A 55 -1.07 0.43 12.21
C PRO A 55 -0.84 1.94 12.34
N ALA A 56 0.10 2.48 11.57
CA ALA A 56 0.46 3.91 11.54
C ALA A 56 -0.47 4.75 10.65
#